data_AF-A0A9E5K4Y5-F1
#
_entry.id   AF-A0A9E5K4Y5-F1
#
_cell.length_a   1.000
_cell.length_b   1.000
_cell.length_c   1.000
_cell.angle_alpha   90.00
_cell.angle_beta   90.00
_cell.angle_gamma   90.00
#
_symmetry.space_group_name_H-M   'P 1'
#
loop_
_entity.id
_entity.type
_entity.pdbx_description
1 polymer ?
#
loop_
_entity_poly.entity_id
_entity_poly.type
_entity_poly.pdbx_seq_one_letter_code
_entity_poly.pdbx_strand_id
1 'polypeptide(L)'
;MPRIKTEYKDDPSKIPFDFTEVLASLAPRPVFINAPLHDDPDFEVSGVTDCIDAALPVYEKIFNTKDKLDVHHPDTNHSFPLKERLLAYAFFDRHLMPQSNAMDMKKGLISHLPLSNDARDISGNGNHAEGLNVEYAKVASFNGRNSSLKISKDVGRQLLEKGEFSIACWIKAEDKSNESSGGDIFSWYDPNTSRGVNFSLKSNQGVTTNQANYRHLHFGIDNNKVGEWQDCGQPGKGLCAFSLAVHAGQLYAGTCVPDAKDSARVYRYAGAQRWIDCGAPDKSNSVMSLAVYENELYAGTGKYRIAGSALPESTNLNLGGSIFRYEGRNVWKDCGQLPDTEAV
;
A
#
# COMPACT_ATOMS: atom_id res chain seq x y z
N MET A 1 11.10 20.13 -23.55
CA MET A 1 9.97 19.25 -23.94
C MET A 1 10.03 18.97 -25.44
N PRO A 2 10.03 17.72 -25.93
CA PRO A 2 10.31 17.41 -27.35
C PRO A 2 9.43 18.17 -28.36
N ARG A 3 8.13 18.31 -28.08
CA ARG A 3 7.19 19.02 -28.96
C ARG A 3 7.39 20.54 -28.98
N ILE A 4 7.78 21.14 -27.85
CA ILE A 4 8.12 22.57 -27.78
C ILE A 4 9.36 22.87 -28.64
N LYS A 5 10.34 21.98 -28.57
CA LYS A 5 11.56 22.07 -29.38
C LYS A 5 11.28 21.98 -30.88
N THR A 6 10.41 21.07 -31.31
CA THR A 6 10.13 20.87 -32.74
C THR A 6 9.20 21.94 -33.32
N GLU A 7 8.12 22.30 -32.62
CA GLU A 7 7.09 23.21 -33.13
C GLU A 7 7.42 24.69 -32.87
N TYR A 8 7.92 24.99 -31.67
CA TYR A 8 8.13 26.37 -31.22
C TYR A 8 9.62 26.74 -31.09
N LYS A 9 10.53 25.81 -31.41
CA LYS A 9 11.99 26.01 -31.41
C LYS A 9 12.54 26.46 -30.05
N ASP A 10 11.95 25.95 -28.97
CA ASP A 10 12.28 26.34 -27.59
C ASP A 10 12.19 27.86 -27.36
N ASP A 11 11.30 28.55 -28.09
CA ASP A 11 11.03 29.98 -27.96
C ASP A 11 9.64 30.19 -27.32
N PRO A 12 9.58 30.58 -26.02
CA PRO A 12 8.32 30.80 -25.31
C PRO A 12 7.40 31.81 -26.00
N SER A 13 7.96 32.82 -26.67
CA SER A 13 7.16 33.86 -27.36
C SER A 13 6.34 33.33 -28.53
N LYS A 14 6.66 32.13 -29.03
CA LYS A 14 5.91 31.46 -30.10
C LYS A 14 4.79 30.56 -29.57
N ILE A 15 4.72 30.33 -28.25
CA ILE A 15 3.72 29.46 -27.65
C ILE A 15 2.43 30.29 -27.43
N PRO A 16 1.27 29.85 -27.93
CA PRO A 16 0.05 30.67 -27.90
C PRO A 16 -0.68 30.69 -26.54
N PHE A 17 -0.07 30.13 -25.50
CA PHE A 17 -0.58 30.08 -24.13
C PHE A 17 0.60 29.88 -23.16
N ASP A 18 0.38 30.15 -21.89
CA ASP A 18 1.30 29.87 -20.80
C ASP A 18 0.61 29.07 -19.68
N PHE A 19 1.34 28.73 -18.63
CA PHE A 19 0.79 28.05 -17.46
C PHE A 19 -0.27 28.86 -16.73
N THR A 20 -0.27 30.18 -16.89
CA THR A 20 -1.31 31.08 -16.35
C THR A 20 -2.69 30.72 -16.92
N GLU A 21 -2.83 30.58 -18.23
CA GLU A 21 -4.09 30.16 -18.86
C GLU A 21 -4.41 28.68 -18.59
N VAL A 22 -3.39 27.82 -18.50
CA VAL A 22 -3.60 26.40 -18.16
C VAL A 22 -4.26 26.28 -16.78
N LEU A 23 -3.74 26.97 -15.76
CA LEU A 23 -4.33 26.93 -14.42
C LEU A 23 -5.73 27.54 -14.41
N ALA A 24 -5.94 28.67 -15.08
CA ALA A 24 -7.26 29.28 -15.22
C ALA A 24 -8.28 28.34 -15.90
N SER A 25 -7.85 27.56 -16.89
CA SER A 25 -8.70 26.60 -17.62
C SER A 25 -9.17 25.42 -16.77
N LEU A 26 -8.58 25.20 -15.59
CA LEU A 26 -9.04 24.17 -14.66
C LEU A 26 -10.33 24.56 -13.95
N ALA A 27 -10.66 25.85 -13.86
CA ALA A 27 -11.88 26.33 -13.24
C ALA A 27 -13.13 25.74 -13.92
N PRO A 28 -14.19 25.37 -13.15
CA PRO A 28 -14.36 25.50 -11.70
C PRO A 28 -13.90 24.27 -10.90
N ARG A 29 -13.04 23.42 -11.47
CA ARG A 29 -12.61 22.19 -10.79
C ARG A 29 -11.69 22.52 -9.62
N PRO A 30 -11.76 21.76 -8.52
CA PRO A 30 -10.81 21.87 -7.41
C PRO A 30 -9.38 21.62 -7.85
N VAL A 31 -8.46 22.49 -7.43
CA VAL A 31 -7.02 22.39 -7.63
C VAL A 31 -6.32 22.68 -6.30
N PHE A 32 -5.39 21.80 -5.93
CA PHE A 32 -4.50 21.96 -4.77
C PHE A 32 -3.07 22.15 -5.26
N ILE A 33 -2.40 23.22 -4.82
CA ILE A 33 -1.04 23.59 -5.21
C ILE A 33 -0.14 23.53 -3.97
N ASN A 34 0.92 22.72 -4.03
CA ASN A 34 2.02 22.72 -3.06
C ASN A 34 3.29 23.17 -3.77
N ALA A 35 3.77 24.38 -3.48
CA ALA A 35 4.91 24.99 -4.12
C ALA A 35 5.91 25.50 -3.07
N PRO A 36 6.92 24.69 -2.69
CA PRO A 36 7.89 25.06 -1.66
C PRO A 36 8.64 26.36 -1.94
N LEU A 37 9.00 27.10 -0.89
CA LEU A 37 9.67 28.40 -1.01
C LEU A 37 11.13 28.33 -1.49
N HIS A 38 11.78 27.17 -1.35
CA HIS A 38 13.22 27.00 -1.59
C HIS A 38 13.52 25.91 -2.61
N ASP A 39 12.68 25.78 -3.64
CA ASP A 39 12.81 24.78 -4.70
C ASP A 39 13.66 25.26 -5.90
N ASP A 40 14.47 26.30 -5.69
CA ASP A 40 15.45 26.77 -6.67
C ASP A 40 16.67 25.82 -6.74
N PRO A 41 17.27 25.65 -7.93
CA PRO A 41 16.98 26.32 -9.20
C PRO A 41 15.95 25.58 -10.08
N ASP A 42 15.35 24.50 -9.58
CA ASP A 42 14.52 23.62 -10.39
C ASP A 42 13.11 24.22 -10.62
N PHE A 43 12.55 24.87 -9.60
CA PHE A 43 11.20 25.45 -9.62
C PHE A 43 11.12 26.76 -8.84
N GLU A 44 11.17 27.89 -9.56
CA GLU A 44 11.02 29.21 -8.95
C GLU A 44 9.57 29.47 -8.51
N VAL A 45 9.37 29.78 -7.23
CA VAL A 45 8.02 29.99 -6.65
C VAL A 45 7.30 31.21 -7.23
N SER A 46 8.02 32.21 -7.74
CA SER A 46 7.44 33.43 -8.32
C SER A 46 6.56 33.12 -9.53
N GLY A 47 6.98 32.22 -10.42
CA GLY A 47 6.20 31.78 -11.58
C GLY A 47 4.91 31.05 -11.17
N VAL A 48 4.90 30.39 -10.02
CA VAL A 48 3.69 29.81 -9.44
C VAL A 48 2.74 30.92 -8.98
N THR A 49 3.26 31.95 -8.32
CA THR A 49 2.48 33.13 -7.91
C THR A 49 1.84 33.82 -9.11
N ASP A 50 2.58 34.02 -10.21
CA ASP A 50 2.04 34.60 -11.45
C ASP A 50 0.86 33.79 -12.01
N CYS A 51 0.97 32.46 -11.99
CA CYS A 51 -0.12 31.56 -12.41
C CYS A 51 -1.36 31.72 -11.52
N ILE A 52 -1.17 31.80 -10.20
CA ILE A 52 -2.27 31.94 -9.24
C ILE A 52 -2.97 33.28 -9.42
N ASP A 53 -2.21 34.37 -9.53
CA ASP A 53 -2.74 35.73 -9.69
C ASP A 53 -3.58 35.87 -10.98
N ALA A 54 -3.17 35.20 -12.06
CA ALA A 54 -3.94 35.13 -13.30
C ALA A 54 -5.21 34.27 -13.18
N ALA A 55 -5.15 33.14 -12.48
CA ALA A 55 -6.28 32.21 -12.35
C ALA A 55 -7.33 32.65 -11.31
N LEU A 56 -6.93 33.34 -10.26
CA LEU A 56 -7.80 33.70 -9.13
C LEU A 56 -9.04 34.50 -9.54
N PRO A 57 -8.97 35.51 -10.43
CA PRO A 57 -10.16 36.21 -10.92
C PRO A 57 -11.16 35.32 -11.65
N VAL A 58 -10.69 34.28 -12.36
CA VAL A 58 -11.55 33.32 -13.06
C VAL A 58 -12.30 32.46 -12.04
N TYR A 59 -11.59 31.91 -11.06
CA TYR A 59 -12.21 31.15 -9.97
C TYR A 59 -13.19 31.99 -9.15
N GLU A 60 -12.83 33.22 -8.79
CA GLU A 60 -13.63 34.08 -7.90
C GLU A 60 -14.79 34.77 -8.63
N LYS A 61 -14.52 35.48 -9.73
CA LYS A 61 -15.50 36.38 -10.35
C LYS A 61 -16.37 35.71 -11.40
N ILE A 62 -15.85 34.70 -12.08
CA ILE A 62 -16.58 34.01 -13.17
C ILE A 62 -17.35 32.82 -12.61
N PHE A 63 -16.69 31.95 -11.84
CA PHE A 63 -17.30 30.71 -11.35
C PHE A 63 -17.78 30.76 -9.90
N ASN A 64 -17.41 31.78 -9.12
CA ASN A 64 -17.71 31.88 -7.70
C ASN A 64 -17.29 30.62 -6.89
N THR A 65 -16.10 30.11 -7.19
CA THR A 65 -15.50 28.91 -6.58
C THR A 65 -14.08 29.18 -6.08
N LYS A 66 -13.83 30.35 -5.49
CA LYS A 66 -12.50 30.73 -4.97
C LYS A 66 -11.92 29.69 -4.01
N ASP A 67 -12.77 29.08 -3.20
CA ASP A 67 -12.44 28.05 -2.20
C ASP A 67 -11.96 26.72 -2.80
N LYS A 68 -12.06 26.57 -4.12
CA LYS A 68 -11.60 25.41 -4.88
C LYS A 68 -10.18 25.55 -5.42
N LEU A 69 -9.57 26.73 -5.36
CA LEU A 69 -8.14 26.93 -5.66
C LEU A 69 -7.39 27.08 -4.34
N ASP A 70 -6.77 25.99 -3.87
CA ASP A 70 -6.10 25.92 -2.57
C ASP A 70 -4.59 25.88 -2.77
N VAL A 71 -3.86 26.80 -2.13
CA VAL A 71 -2.44 27.08 -2.42
C VAL A 71 -1.63 27.09 -1.15
N HIS A 72 -0.53 26.34 -1.14
CA HIS A 72 0.40 26.25 -0.03
C HIS A 72 1.85 26.42 -0.49
N HIS A 73 2.58 27.24 0.27
CA HIS A 73 4.02 27.47 0.10
C HIS A 73 4.78 27.03 1.36
N PRO A 74 5.09 25.72 1.51
CA PRO A 74 5.86 25.27 2.66
C PRO A 74 7.29 25.85 2.62
N ASP A 75 7.79 26.23 3.79
CA ASP A 75 9.18 26.69 3.99
C ASP A 75 10.13 25.49 4.00
N THR A 76 10.45 24.99 2.80
CA THR A 76 11.27 23.81 2.54
C THR A 76 11.82 23.83 1.11
N ASN A 77 12.75 22.93 0.80
CA ASN A 77 13.29 22.72 -0.54
C ASN A 77 12.31 21.85 -1.37
N HIS A 78 12.82 21.04 -2.32
CA HIS A 78 12.03 20.08 -3.11
C HIS A 78 11.38 18.96 -2.28
N SER A 79 10.31 19.28 -1.54
CA SER A 79 9.67 18.38 -0.59
C SER A 79 8.16 18.59 -0.50
N PHE A 80 7.46 17.55 -0.06
CA PHE A 80 6.04 17.59 0.28
C PHE A 80 5.85 17.15 1.74
N PRO A 81 5.95 18.09 2.71
CA PRO A 81 5.97 17.76 4.14
C PRO A 81 4.68 17.12 4.63
N LEU A 82 4.72 16.52 5.83
CA LEU A 82 3.56 15.83 6.40
C LEU A 82 2.33 16.75 6.53
N LYS A 83 2.52 18.00 6.95
CA LYS A 83 1.42 18.97 7.13
C LYS A 83 0.67 19.21 5.82
N GLU A 84 1.38 19.54 4.75
CA GLU A 84 0.79 19.81 3.43
C GLU A 84 0.21 18.53 2.80
N ARG A 85 0.80 17.35 3.06
CA ARG A 85 0.21 16.05 2.68
C ARG A 85 -1.16 15.83 3.34
N LEU A 86 -1.27 16.10 4.64
CA LEU A 86 -2.53 15.97 5.37
C LEU A 86 -3.58 16.98 4.87
N LEU A 87 -3.17 18.20 4.52
CA LEU A 87 -4.04 19.20 3.90
C LEU A 87 -4.54 18.74 2.52
N ALA A 88 -3.66 18.17 1.69
CA ALA A 88 -4.05 17.61 0.39
C ALA A 88 -5.03 16.43 0.54
N TYR A 89 -4.85 15.56 1.53
CA TYR A 89 -5.81 14.48 1.81
C TYR A 89 -7.17 15.04 2.21
N ALA A 90 -7.22 16.01 3.12
CA ALA A 90 -8.48 16.67 3.48
C ALA A 90 -9.14 17.38 2.28
N PHE A 91 -8.33 17.96 1.38
CA PHE A 91 -8.80 18.54 0.14
C PHE A 91 -9.41 17.50 -0.80
N PHE A 92 -8.77 16.34 -0.97
CA PHE A 92 -9.31 15.22 -1.74
C PHE A 92 -10.58 14.65 -1.12
N ASP A 93 -10.62 14.48 0.20
CA ASP A 93 -11.81 14.00 0.90
C ASP A 93 -12.99 14.94 0.66
N ARG A 94 -12.77 16.26 0.73
CA ARG A 94 -13.82 17.26 0.47
C ARG A 94 -14.40 17.20 -0.95
N HIS A 95 -13.57 16.92 -1.95
CA HIS A 95 -13.90 17.14 -3.36
C HIS A 95 -14.05 15.88 -4.22
N LEU A 96 -13.43 14.76 -3.81
CA LEU A 96 -13.41 13.50 -4.55
C LEU A 96 -14.16 12.38 -3.84
N MET A 97 -14.27 12.41 -2.50
CA MET A 97 -15.16 11.45 -1.87
C MET A 97 -16.59 11.75 -2.32
N PRO A 98 -17.39 10.69 -2.56
CA PRO A 98 -18.82 10.86 -2.73
C PRO A 98 -19.31 11.72 -1.57
N GLN A 99 -19.87 12.89 -1.86
CA GLN A 99 -20.69 13.64 -0.92
C GLN A 99 -21.89 12.73 -0.64
N SER A 100 -21.72 11.82 0.33
CA SER A 100 -22.72 10.83 0.61
C SER A 100 -23.92 11.61 1.12
N ASN A 101 -25.04 11.54 0.39
CA ASN A 101 -26.33 11.54 1.06
C ASN A 101 -26.15 10.59 2.23
N ALA A 102 -26.25 11.09 3.48
CA ALA A 102 -25.92 10.36 4.70
C ALA A 102 -26.20 8.85 4.51
N MET A 103 -25.13 8.06 4.38
CA MET A 103 -25.29 6.65 4.05
C MET A 103 -26.10 6.02 5.17
N ASP A 104 -27.32 5.59 4.85
CA ASP A 104 -28.15 4.92 5.84
C ASP A 104 -27.50 3.57 6.15
N MET A 105 -26.74 3.53 7.24
CA MET A 105 -26.04 2.35 7.74
C MET A 105 -26.98 1.20 8.07
N LYS A 106 -28.31 1.42 8.10
CA LYS A 106 -29.30 0.35 8.24
C LYS A 106 -29.69 -0.28 6.89
N LYS A 107 -29.57 0.46 5.79
CA LYS A 107 -29.93 -0.05 4.47
C LYS A 107 -28.92 -1.10 4.02
N GLY A 108 -29.37 -2.36 3.97
CA GLY A 108 -28.52 -3.49 3.59
C GLY A 108 -27.70 -4.08 4.72
N LEU A 109 -27.82 -3.57 5.95
CA LEU A 109 -27.19 -4.13 7.14
C LEU A 109 -27.64 -5.57 7.34
N ILE A 110 -26.69 -6.50 7.47
CA ILE A 110 -26.99 -7.93 7.66
C ILE A 110 -27.04 -8.27 9.15
N SER A 111 -26.05 -7.84 9.92
CA SER A 111 -25.97 -8.06 11.37
C SER A 111 -25.16 -6.94 12.01
N HIS A 112 -25.51 -6.60 13.25
CA HIS A 112 -24.75 -5.69 14.09
C HIS A 112 -24.67 -6.28 15.50
N LEU A 113 -23.47 -6.73 15.86
CA LEU A 113 -23.16 -7.31 17.16
C LEU A 113 -22.31 -6.30 17.97
N PRO A 114 -22.89 -5.60 18.95
CA PRO A 114 -22.12 -4.67 19.79
C PRO A 114 -21.12 -5.38 20.69
N LEU A 115 -21.39 -6.66 21.02
CA LEU A 115 -20.53 -7.52 21.83
C LEU A 115 -20.20 -6.97 23.22
N SER A 116 -21.03 -6.06 23.75
CA SER A 116 -20.76 -5.40 25.01
C SER A 116 -21.15 -6.25 26.22
N ASN A 117 -22.27 -6.98 26.12
CA ASN A 117 -22.84 -7.78 27.21
C ASN A 117 -23.22 -9.20 26.77
N ASP A 118 -23.49 -9.38 25.48
CA ASP A 118 -23.86 -10.66 24.86
C ASP A 118 -23.54 -10.61 23.35
N ALA A 119 -23.90 -11.68 22.65
CA ALA A 119 -23.77 -11.81 21.20
C ALA A 119 -25.10 -11.59 20.45
N ARG A 120 -25.99 -10.73 20.95
CA ARG A 120 -27.25 -10.43 20.27
C ARG A 120 -27.07 -9.41 19.16
N ASP A 121 -27.56 -9.78 17.98
CA ASP A 121 -27.79 -8.85 16.87
C ASP A 121 -28.84 -7.78 17.20
N ILE A 122 -28.47 -6.51 17.00
CA ILE A 122 -29.33 -5.34 17.17
C ILE A 122 -29.70 -4.66 15.84
N SER A 123 -29.35 -5.27 14.70
CA SER A 123 -29.71 -4.76 13.37
C SER A 123 -31.22 -4.80 13.10
N GLY A 124 -31.95 -5.66 13.81
CA GLY A 124 -33.37 -5.95 13.58
C GLY A 124 -33.61 -7.19 12.70
N ASN A 125 -32.55 -7.85 12.21
CA ASN A 125 -32.66 -9.03 11.34
C ASN A 125 -32.63 -10.37 12.09
N GLY A 126 -32.41 -10.36 13.41
CA GLY A 126 -32.42 -11.57 14.24
C GLY A 126 -31.22 -12.49 14.02
N ASN A 127 -30.13 -11.98 13.46
CA ASN A 127 -28.91 -12.74 13.18
C ASN A 127 -28.00 -12.83 14.42
N HIS A 128 -28.57 -13.29 15.54
CA HIS A 128 -27.84 -13.44 16.80
C HIS A 128 -26.70 -14.47 16.66
N ALA A 129 -25.62 -14.26 17.41
CA ALA A 129 -24.53 -15.22 17.51
C ALA A 129 -24.53 -15.92 18.87
N GLU A 130 -23.94 -17.11 18.90
CA GLU A 130 -23.71 -17.90 20.10
C GLU A 130 -22.22 -17.86 20.45
N GLY A 131 -21.92 -17.35 21.65
CA GLY A 131 -20.55 -17.30 22.15
C GLY A 131 -20.15 -18.56 22.90
N LEU A 132 -19.02 -19.14 22.51
CA LEU A 132 -18.36 -20.24 23.21
C LEU A 132 -17.09 -19.72 23.85
N ASN A 133 -16.94 -19.86 25.18
CA ASN A 133 -15.78 -19.38 25.95
C ASN A 133 -15.45 -17.89 25.71
N VAL A 134 -16.47 -17.06 25.47
CA VAL A 134 -16.33 -15.61 25.30
C VAL A 134 -16.76 -14.91 26.58
N GLU A 135 -15.93 -14.00 27.08
CA GLU A 135 -16.27 -13.15 28.22
C GLU A 135 -16.79 -11.80 27.73
N TYR A 136 -17.92 -11.35 28.25
CA TYR A 136 -18.52 -10.05 27.89
C TYR A 136 -18.42 -9.09 29.07
N ALA A 137 -17.69 -8.00 28.90
CA ALA A 137 -17.52 -6.96 29.91
C ALA A 137 -17.29 -5.60 29.26
N LYS A 138 -18.36 -5.01 28.68
CA LYS A 138 -18.36 -3.83 27.78
C LYS A 138 -17.72 -4.08 26.42
N VAL A 139 -16.88 -5.11 26.31
CA VAL A 139 -16.30 -5.68 25.09
C VAL A 139 -16.32 -7.21 25.21
N ALA A 140 -16.27 -7.91 24.08
CA ALA A 140 -16.05 -9.35 24.07
C ALA A 140 -14.55 -9.66 24.09
N SER A 141 -14.13 -10.50 25.03
CA SER A 141 -12.76 -10.98 25.16
C SER A 141 -12.65 -12.43 24.69
N PHE A 142 -11.64 -12.68 23.87
CA PHE A 142 -11.33 -14.00 23.30
C PHE A 142 -10.00 -14.49 23.86
N ASN A 143 -9.96 -15.74 24.33
CA ASN A 143 -8.82 -16.32 25.02
C ASN A 143 -7.68 -16.81 24.10
N GLY A 144 -7.80 -16.61 22.79
CA GLY A 144 -6.81 -17.00 21.80
C GLY A 144 -6.64 -18.51 21.58
N ARG A 145 -7.46 -19.36 22.21
CA ARG A 145 -7.36 -20.83 22.13
C ARG A 145 -8.63 -21.50 21.63
N ASN A 146 -9.77 -21.22 22.28
CA ASN A 146 -11.04 -21.89 21.98
C ASN A 146 -12.28 -20.99 22.16
N SER A 147 -12.09 -19.67 22.25
CA SER A 147 -13.18 -18.71 22.17
C SER A 147 -13.68 -18.57 20.74
N SER A 148 -15.00 -18.55 20.53
CA SER A 148 -15.58 -18.30 19.21
C SER A 148 -16.98 -17.70 19.30
N LEU A 149 -17.39 -16.99 18.25
CA LEU A 149 -18.78 -16.60 18.01
C LEU A 149 -19.30 -17.39 16.81
N LYS A 150 -20.39 -18.14 16.99
CA LYS A 150 -21.06 -18.85 15.91
C LYS A 150 -22.32 -18.10 15.51
N ILE A 151 -22.45 -17.77 14.23
CA ILE A 151 -23.63 -17.12 13.68
C ILE A 151 -24.31 -18.04 12.66
N SER A 152 -25.59 -17.80 12.36
CA SER A 152 -26.31 -18.57 11.34
C SER A 152 -25.54 -18.59 10.02
N LYS A 153 -25.49 -19.76 9.37
CA LYS A 153 -24.89 -19.93 8.04
C LYS A 153 -25.51 -19.02 6.98
N ASP A 154 -26.75 -18.57 7.19
CA ASP A 154 -27.46 -17.69 6.25
C ASP A 154 -26.87 -16.28 6.21
N VAL A 155 -26.16 -15.84 7.25
CA VAL A 155 -25.43 -14.55 7.26
C VAL A 155 -24.33 -14.53 6.20
N GLY A 156 -23.53 -15.60 6.14
CA GLY A 156 -22.45 -15.70 5.15
C GLY A 156 -22.99 -15.83 3.72
N ARG A 157 -24.12 -16.53 3.53
CA ARG A 157 -24.81 -16.58 2.23
C ARG A 157 -25.25 -15.19 1.78
N GLN A 158 -25.93 -14.45 2.66
CA GLN A 158 -26.40 -13.08 2.37
C GLN A 158 -25.25 -12.14 2.02
N LEU A 159 -24.09 -12.31 2.65
CA LEU A 159 -22.89 -11.50 2.38
C LEU A 159 -22.38 -11.73 0.94
N LEU A 160 -22.36 -12.98 0.48
CA LEU A 160 -21.82 -13.37 -0.83
C LEU A 160 -22.82 -13.33 -1.99
N GLU A 161 -24.13 -13.24 -1.71
CA GLU A 161 -25.19 -13.15 -2.73
C GLU A 161 -25.46 -11.71 -3.19
N LYS A 162 -25.21 -10.72 -2.33
CA LYS A 162 -25.55 -9.31 -2.61
C LYS A 162 -24.52 -8.55 -3.45
N GLY A 163 -23.45 -9.21 -3.90
CA GLY A 163 -22.37 -8.58 -4.66
C GLY A 163 -21.37 -7.89 -3.74
N GLU A 164 -21.28 -6.56 -3.82
CA GLU A 164 -20.39 -5.77 -2.96
C GLU A 164 -20.86 -5.82 -1.51
N PHE A 165 -19.92 -5.95 -0.58
CA PHE A 165 -20.21 -5.96 0.84
C PHE A 165 -19.12 -5.22 1.63
N SER A 166 -19.42 -4.92 2.89
CA SER A 166 -18.47 -4.32 3.81
C SER A 166 -18.59 -4.97 5.18
N ILE A 167 -17.47 -5.11 5.87
CA ILE A 167 -17.39 -5.55 7.27
C ILE A 167 -16.69 -4.43 8.04
N ALA A 168 -17.33 -3.94 9.10
CA ALA A 168 -16.77 -2.95 10.01
C ALA A 168 -16.69 -3.53 11.41
N CYS A 169 -15.54 -3.41 12.05
CA CYS A 169 -15.31 -3.91 13.40
C CYS A 169 -14.24 -3.08 14.12
N TRP A 170 -14.32 -3.08 15.45
CA TRP A 170 -13.29 -2.51 16.31
C TRP A 170 -12.58 -3.66 17.02
N ILE A 171 -11.27 -3.78 16.81
CA ILE A 171 -10.48 -4.90 17.34
C ILE A 171 -9.32 -4.35 18.13
N LYS A 172 -9.19 -4.85 19.36
CA LYS A 172 -8.04 -4.59 20.21
C LYS A 172 -7.16 -5.83 20.25
N ALA A 173 -6.13 -5.86 19.40
CA ALA A 173 -5.20 -6.98 19.28
C ALA A 173 -3.98 -6.84 20.22
N GLU A 174 -4.24 -6.68 21.53
CA GLU A 174 -3.19 -6.70 22.55
C GLU A 174 -2.88 -8.13 22.95
N ASP A 175 -2.06 -8.83 22.17
CA ASP A 175 -1.44 -10.06 22.67
C ASP A 175 -0.16 -9.70 23.45
N LYS A 176 -0.11 -10.07 24.73
CA LYS A 176 1.11 -9.94 25.56
C LYS A 176 1.95 -11.21 25.52
N SER A 177 1.39 -12.31 25.03
CA SER A 177 2.13 -13.53 24.73
C SER A 177 2.67 -13.43 23.30
N ASN A 178 3.85 -13.96 23.03
CA ASN A 178 4.30 -14.18 21.66
C ASN A 178 3.76 -15.52 21.12
N GLU A 179 2.72 -16.08 21.74
CA GLU A 179 2.27 -17.45 21.50
C GLU A 179 1.04 -17.55 20.59
N SER A 180 0.28 -16.46 20.38
CA SER A 180 -0.87 -16.52 19.47
C SER A 180 -0.46 -16.24 18.03
N SER A 181 -0.84 -17.15 17.13
CA SER A 181 -0.82 -16.94 15.67
C SER A 181 -1.97 -16.03 15.20
N GLY A 182 -2.78 -15.50 16.12
CA GLY A 182 -3.99 -14.74 15.83
C GLY A 182 -5.22 -15.63 15.65
N GLY A 183 -6.27 -15.07 15.03
CA GLY A 183 -7.57 -15.73 14.85
C GLY A 183 -8.41 -15.09 13.74
N ASP A 184 -9.54 -15.71 13.44
CA ASP A 184 -10.48 -15.17 12.46
C ASP A 184 -11.39 -14.12 13.08
N ILE A 185 -11.52 -12.97 12.41
CA ILE A 185 -12.49 -11.92 12.72
C ILE A 185 -13.86 -12.34 12.19
N PHE A 186 -13.87 -12.83 10.96
CA PHE A 186 -15.03 -13.42 10.31
C PHE A 186 -14.56 -14.52 9.35
N SER A 187 -15.20 -15.69 9.42
CA SER A 187 -14.92 -16.79 8.51
C SER A 187 -16.22 -17.50 8.18
N TRP A 188 -16.43 -17.74 6.89
CA TRP A 188 -17.56 -18.51 6.40
C TRP A 188 -17.17 -19.22 5.11
N TYR A 189 -17.53 -20.49 4.99
CA TYR A 189 -17.25 -21.31 3.81
C TYR A 189 -18.39 -22.32 3.58
N ASP A 190 -18.90 -22.39 2.35
CA ASP A 190 -19.87 -23.40 1.93
C ASP A 190 -19.19 -24.45 1.04
N PRO A 191 -18.95 -25.67 1.55
CA PRO A 191 -18.26 -26.72 0.81
C PRO A 191 -19.05 -27.22 -0.41
N ASN A 192 -20.36 -26.99 -0.50
CA ASN A 192 -21.16 -27.43 -1.64
C ASN A 192 -20.96 -26.53 -2.87
N THR A 193 -20.66 -25.26 -2.65
CA THR A 193 -20.41 -24.29 -3.72
C THR A 193 -18.93 -23.95 -3.88
N SER A 194 -18.09 -24.37 -2.93
CA SER A 194 -16.68 -23.98 -2.80
C SER A 194 -16.52 -22.47 -2.74
N ARG A 195 -17.43 -21.78 -2.05
CA ARG A 195 -17.41 -20.33 -1.89
C ARG A 195 -17.23 -19.97 -0.43
N GLY A 196 -16.49 -18.92 -0.15
CA GLY A 196 -16.24 -18.47 1.20
C GLY A 196 -15.60 -17.09 1.29
N VAL A 197 -15.58 -16.56 2.51
CA VAL A 197 -14.85 -15.35 2.87
C VAL A 197 -14.07 -15.65 4.14
N ASN A 198 -12.80 -15.25 4.15
CA ASN A 198 -12.02 -15.16 5.37
C ASN A 198 -11.61 -13.71 5.61
N PHE A 199 -11.77 -13.24 6.83
CA PHE A 199 -11.19 -12.01 7.33
C PHE A 199 -10.56 -12.31 8.67
N SER A 200 -9.24 -12.23 8.74
CA SER A 200 -8.46 -12.77 9.85
C SER A 200 -7.36 -11.80 10.26
N LEU A 201 -6.98 -11.84 11.53
CA LEU A 201 -5.74 -11.23 11.99
C LEU A 201 -4.73 -12.36 12.19
N LYS A 202 -3.67 -12.40 11.37
CA LYS A 202 -2.71 -13.51 11.37
C LYS A 202 -1.28 -13.07 11.67
N SER A 203 -0.61 -13.92 12.44
CA SER A 203 0.85 -13.93 12.61
C SER A 203 1.34 -15.30 12.16
N ASN A 204 2.04 -15.36 11.03
CA ASN A 204 2.62 -16.56 10.47
C ASN A 204 3.97 -16.80 11.16
N GLN A 205 3.92 -17.43 12.33
CA GLN A 205 5.11 -17.85 13.05
C GLN A 205 5.78 -19.06 12.36
N GLY A 206 7.10 -19.18 12.46
CA GLY A 206 7.81 -20.42 12.11
C GLY A 206 8.13 -20.64 10.63
N VAL A 207 8.26 -19.57 9.84
CA VAL A 207 8.84 -19.61 8.48
C VAL A 207 10.37 -19.54 8.54
N THR A 208 11.05 -20.24 7.63
CA THR A 208 12.45 -20.64 7.78
C THR A 208 13.49 -19.51 7.70
N THR A 209 13.14 -18.33 7.17
CA THR A 209 14.13 -17.26 6.89
C THR A 209 13.71 -15.87 7.37
N ASN A 210 12.42 -15.61 7.59
CA ASN A 210 11.90 -14.31 8.04
C ASN A 210 10.51 -14.45 8.67
N GLN A 211 10.13 -13.57 9.60
CA GLN A 211 8.73 -13.46 10.03
C GLN A 211 7.91 -12.85 8.87
N ALA A 212 7.18 -13.67 8.12
CA ALA A 212 6.48 -13.24 6.92
C ALA A 212 5.40 -12.17 7.18
N ASN A 213 4.78 -12.20 8.37
CA ASN A 213 3.87 -11.16 8.84
C ASN A 213 3.74 -11.16 10.36
N TYR A 214 3.32 -10.04 10.95
CA TYR A 214 3.00 -9.95 12.37
C TYR A 214 1.70 -9.16 12.55
N ARG A 215 0.66 -9.80 13.08
CA ARG A 215 -0.67 -9.21 13.28
C ARG A 215 -1.20 -8.53 12.01
N HIS A 216 -1.03 -9.19 10.88
CA HIS A 216 -1.44 -8.65 9.60
C HIS A 216 -2.91 -9.01 9.35
N LEU A 217 -3.69 -8.03 8.88
CA LEU A 217 -5.04 -8.27 8.43
C LEU A 217 -4.98 -9.04 7.11
N HIS A 218 -5.62 -10.21 7.07
CA HIS A 218 -5.71 -11.05 5.89
C HIS A 218 -7.17 -11.15 5.47
N PHE A 219 -7.45 -10.81 4.23
CA PHE A 219 -8.76 -10.92 3.64
C PHE A 219 -8.68 -11.78 2.39
N GLY A 220 -9.61 -12.72 2.23
CA GLY A 220 -9.70 -13.59 1.07
C GLY A 220 -11.15 -13.92 0.76
N ILE A 221 -11.43 -14.05 -0.54
CA ILE A 221 -12.70 -14.53 -1.06
C ILE A 221 -12.38 -15.75 -1.91
N ASP A 222 -13.01 -16.87 -1.59
CA ASP A 222 -13.14 -17.97 -2.54
C ASP A 222 -14.50 -17.83 -3.23
N ASN A 223 -14.48 -17.63 -4.54
CA ASN A 223 -15.71 -17.53 -5.32
C ASN A 223 -15.90 -18.74 -6.24
N ASN A 224 -15.13 -19.82 -6.03
CA ASN A 224 -15.05 -20.97 -6.92
C ASN A 224 -14.83 -20.57 -8.39
N LYS A 225 -13.97 -19.58 -8.58
CA LYS A 225 -13.58 -19.07 -9.89
C LYS A 225 -12.06 -18.98 -9.91
N VAL A 226 -11.46 -19.66 -10.87
CA VAL A 226 -10.06 -19.46 -11.20
C VAL A 226 -10.00 -18.16 -11.99
N GLY A 227 -9.37 -17.13 -11.43
CA GLY A 227 -9.04 -15.92 -12.18
C GLY A 227 -8.04 -16.25 -13.29
N GLU A 228 -7.97 -15.41 -14.33
CA GLU A 228 -6.91 -15.57 -15.32
C GLU A 228 -5.57 -15.20 -14.69
N TRP A 229 -4.60 -16.11 -14.78
CA TRP A 229 -3.22 -15.79 -14.41
C TRP A 229 -2.68 -14.76 -15.40
N GLN A 230 -2.25 -13.61 -14.88
CA GLN A 230 -1.57 -12.61 -15.67
C GLN A 230 -0.06 -12.78 -15.54
N ASP A 231 0.61 -13.06 -16.66
CA ASP A 231 2.06 -12.99 -16.73
C ASP A 231 2.52 -11.55 -16.52
N CYS A 232 3.24 -11.32 -15.41
CA CYS A 232 3.77 -10.03 -15.02
C CYS A 232 5.23 -9.80 -15.47
N GLY A 233 5.78 -10.72 -16.29
CA GLY A 233 7.13 -10.63 -16.81
C GLY A 233 8.21 -10.95 -15.78
N GLN A 234 9.46 -11.03 -16.25
CA GLN A 234 10.63 -11.34 -15.44
C GLN A 234 11.32 -10.07 -14.92
N PRO A 235 11.59 -9.96 -13.60
CA PRO A 235 12.40 -8.87 -13.05
C PRO A 235 13.88 -9.00 -13.46
N GLY A 236 14.25 -8.30 -14.54
CA GLY A 236 15.60 -8.34 -15.10
C GLY A 236 16.05 -9.75 -15.46
N LYS A 237 17.24 -10.15 -15.00
CA LYS A 237 17.79 -11.51 -15.18
C LYS A 237 17.59 -12.41 -13.95
N GLY A 238 16.66 -12.06 -13.06
CA GLY A 238 16.45 -12.82 -11.82
C GLY A 238 16.11 -14.29 -12.12
N LEU A 239 16.83 -15.21 -11.48
CA LEU A 239 16.49 -16.64 -11.44
C LEU A 239 15.16 -16.85 -10.72
N CYS A 240 14.92 -16.06 -9.66
CA CYS A 240 13.64 -15.95 -8.97
C CYS A 240 13.48 -14.55 -8.35
N ALA A 241 12.24 -14.19 -8.04
CA ALA A 241 11.95 -13.15 -7.06
C ALA A 241 12.15 -13.77 -5.67
N PHE A 242 13.26 -13.43 -5.03
CA PHE A 242 13.67 -14.00 -3.75
C PHE A 242 12.93 -13.34 -2.58
N SER A 243 12.60 -12.06 -2.72
CA SER A 243 11.83 -11.28 -1.75
C SER A 243 10.86 -10.34 -2.46
N LEU A 244 9.72 -10.06 -1.81
CA LEU A 244 8.69 -9.15 -2.29
C LEU A 244 8.26 -8.21 -1.17
N ALA A 245 8.01 -6.94 -1.50
CA ALA A 245 7.40 -5.99 -0.58
C ALA A 245 6.55 -4.97 -1.34
N VAL A 246 5.51 -4.44 -0.68
CA VAL A 246 4.76 -3.28 -1.18
C VAL A 246 5.24 -2.04 -0.42
N HIS A 247 5.78 -1.07 -1.15
CA HIS A 247 6.25 0.21 -0.59
C HIS A 247 5.64 1.36 -1.39
N ALA A 248 5.07 2.36 -0.70
CA ALA A 248 4.37 3.49 -1.32
C ALA A 248 3.31 3.06 -2.37
N GLY A 249 2.59 1.96 -2.11
CA GLY A 249 1.57 1.42 -3.02
C GLY A 249 2.10 0.70 -4.26
N GLN A 250 3.41 0.44 -4.33
CA GLN A 250 4.07 -0.19 -5.48
C GLN A 250 4.73 -1.50 -5.07
N LEU A 251 4.64 -2.51 -5.94
CA LEU A 251 5.25 -3.82 -5.71
C LEU A 251 6.74 -3.78 -6.08
N TYR A 252 7.59 -4.22 -5.16
CA TYR A 252 9.02 -4.39 -5.35
C TYR A 252 9.41 -5.86 -5.23
N ALA A 253 10.39 -6.28 -6.02
CA ALA A 253 10.96 -7.61 -6.02
C ALA A 253 12.48 -7.56 -5.91
N GLY A 254 13.03 -8.19 -4.87
CA GLY A 254 14.45 -8.48 -4.76
C GLY A 254 14.76 -9.79 -5.50
N THR A 255 15.81 -9.80 -6.31
CA THR A 255 16.14 -10.95 -7.16
C THR A 255 17.26 -11.83 -6.58
N CYS A 256 17.41 -13.01 -7.15
CA CYS A 256 18.60 -13.85 -7.04
C CYS A 256 19.18 -14.10 -8.44
N VAL A 257 20.51 -14.04 -8.60
CA VAL A 257 21.22 -14.28 -9.87
C VAL A 257 22.45 -15.17 -9.64
N PRO A 258 22.81 -16.07 -10.56
CA PRO A 258 23.91 -17.04 -10.34
C PRO A 258 25.30 -16.55 -10.77
N ASP A 259 25.37 -15.56 -11.67
CA ASP A 259 26.61 -15.22 -12.38
C ASP A 259 27.54 -14.29 -11.58
N ALA A 260 28.84 -14.58 -11.60
CA ALA A 260 29.88 -13.79 -10.90
C ALA A 260 29.98 -12.33 -11.33
N LYS A 261 29.47 -11.99 -12.52
CA LYS A 261 29.48 -10.63 -13.08
C LYS A 261 28.20 -9.86 -12.79
N ASP A 262 27.17 -10.53 -12.29
CA ASP A 262 25.89 -9.94 -11.96
C ASP A 262 25.76 -9.81 -10.43
N SER A 263 24.94 -8.86 -10.01
CA SER A 263 24.55 -8.68 -8.61
C SER A 263 23.04 -8.68 -8.52
N ALA A 264 22.52 -9.17 -7.40
CA ALA A 264 21.09 -9.11 -7.16
C ALA A 264 20.61 -7.66 -7.10
N ARG A 265 19.40 -7.47 -7.59
CA ARG A 265 18.81 -6.14 -7.77
C ARG A 265 17.41 -6.13 -7.21
N VAL A 266 16.95 -4.94 -6.90
CA VAL A 266 15.55 -4.68 -6.59
C VAL A 266 14.90 -4.12 -7.85
N TYR A 267 13.69 -4.59 -8.16
CA TYR A 267 12.89 -4.08 -9.28
C TYR A 267 11.52 -3.66 -8.79
N ARG A 268 10.99 -2.58 -9.35
CA ARG A 268 9.63 -2.11 -9.11
C ARG A 268 8.72 -2.49 -10.27
N TYR A 269 7.56 -3.07 -9.96
CA TYR A 269 6.57 -3.39 -10.96
C TYR A 269 5.97 -2.12 -11.57
N ALA A 270 5.96 -2.03 -12.89
CA ALA A 270 5.47 -0.89 -13.65
C ALA A 270 4.22 -1.22 -14.49
N GLY A 271 3.59 -2.38 -14.25
CA GLY A 271 2.41 -2.86 -14.97
C GLY A 271 2.75 -3.73 -16.19
N ALA A 272 1.78 -4.55 -16.60
CA ALA A 272 1.93 -5.56 -17.65
C ALA A 272 3.14 -6.46 -17.38
N GLN A 273 4.12 -6.50 -18.28
CA GLN A 273 5.35 -7.29 -18.14
C GLN A 273 6.59 -6.44 -17.82
N ARG A 274 6.41 -5.21 -17.31
CA ARG A 274 7.50 -4.25 -17.12
C ARG A 274 7.93 -4.13 -15.67
N TRP A 275 9.25 -4.16 -15.49
CA TRP A 275 9.93 -3.98 -14.22
C TRP A 275 10.99 -2.89 -14.34
N ILE A 276 10.94 -1.91 -13.44
CA ILE A 276 11.90 -0.80 -13.37
C ILE A 276 13.01 -1.19 -12.42
N ASP A 277 14.23 -1.22 -12.93
CA ASP A 277 15.44 -1.50 -12.16
C ASP A 277 15.67 -0.41 -11.10
N CYS A 278 15.66 -0.83 -9.84
CA CYS A 278 15.86 0.03 -8.67
C CYS A 278 17.26 -0.12 -8.07
N GLY A 279 18.21 -0.67 -8.83
CA GLY A 279 19.61 -0.79 -8.43
C GLY A 279 19.93 -2.07 -7.66
N ALA A 280 21.23 -2.31 -7.51
CA ALA A 280 21.78 -3.38 -6.69
C ALA A 280 22.21 -2.78 -5.34
N PRO A 281 21.64 -3.21 -4.21
CA PRO A 281 22.09 -2.72 -2.90
C PRO A 281 23.51 -3.16 -2.57
N ASP A 282 23.93 -4.32 -3.09
CA ASP A 282 25.20 -4.97 -2.80
C ASP A 282 25.70 -5.77 -4.03
N LYS A 283 26.91 -6.31 -3.97
CA LYS A 283 27.50 -7.22 -4.96
C LYS A 283 27.05 -8.67 -4.81
N SER A 284 26.37 -9.01 -3.72
CA SER A 284 25.91 -10.36 -3.44
C SER A 284 24.91 -10.84 -4.49
N ASN A 285 24.72 -12.15 -4.52
CA ASN A 285 23.94 -12.81 -5.56
C ASN A 285 22.43 -12.81 -5.26
N SER A 286 22.00 -12.34 -4.07
CA SER A 286 20.60 -12.30 -3.65
C SER A 286 20.24 -11.09 -2.79
N VAL A 287 19.08 -10.49 -3.06
CA VAL A 287 18.36 -9.60 -2.13
C VAL A 287 17.40 -10.48 -1.34
N MET A 288 17.85 -10.94 -0.18
CA MET A 288 17.21 -12.00 0.59
C MET A 288 15.91 -11.55 1.27
N SER A 289 15.81 -10.26 1.60
CA SER A 289 14.66 -9.71 2.30
C SER A 289 14.39 -8.29 1.85
N LEU A 290 13.11 -7.94 1.78
CA LEU A 290 12.62 -6.57 1.67
C LEU A 290 11.65 -6.31 2.82
N ALA A 291 11.81 -5.17 3.48
CA ALA A 291 10.94 -4.77 4.58
C ALA A 291 10.62 -3.28 4.50
N VAL A 292 9.40 -2.91 4.86
CA VAL A 292 9.01 -1.51 5.04
C VAL A 292 8.97 -1.20 6.53
N TYR A 293 9.75 -0.21 6.95
CA TYR A 293 9.80 0.25 8.33
C TYR A 293 9.80 1.78 8.33
N GLU A 294 8.93 2.38 9.14
CA GLU A 294 8.75 3.85 9.22
C GLU A 294 8.59 4.52 7.84
N ASN A 295 7.81 3.89 6.94
CA ASN A 295 7.57 4.31 5.55
C ASN A 295 8.79 4.27 4.61
N GLU A 296 9.92 3.72 5.07
CA GLU A 296 11.13 3.53 4.27
C GLU A 296 11.27 2.07 3.85
N LEU A 297 11.85 1.81 2.67
CA LEU A 297 12.11 0.47 2.15
C LEU A 297 13.54 0.05 2.47
N TYR A 298 13.69 -1.13 3.06
CA TYR A 298 14.97 -1.73 3.42
C TYR A 298 15.18 -3.04 2.67
N ALA A 299 16.43 -3.32 2.31
CA ALA A 299 16.88 -4.56 1.69
C ALA A 299 17.96 -5.22 2.55
N GLY A 300 17.77 -6.50 2.84
CA GLY A 300 18.81 -7.36 3.39
C GLY A 300 19.44 -8.19 2.28
N THR A 301 20.76 -8.16 2.17
CA THR A 301 21.49 -8.86 1.10
C THR A 301 22.22 -10.07 1.64
N GLY A 302 22.48 -11.05 0.77
CA GLY A 302 23.32 -12.19 1.13
C GLY A 302 23.68 -13.04 -0.08
N LYS A 303 24.51 -14.05 0.16
CA LYS A 303 24.78 -15.11 -0.79
C LYS A 303 23.77 -16.22 -0.57
N TYR A 304 23.02 -16.57 -1.61
CA TYR A 304 22.17 -17.74 -1.63
C TYR A 304 22.91 -18.90 -2.32
N ARG A 305 22.94 -20.06 -1.67
CA ARG A 305 23.50 -21.30 -2.22
C ARG A 305 22.49 -21.97 -3.15
N ILE A 306 22.65 -21.71 -4.44
CA ILE A 306 21.70 -22.15 -5.47
C ILE A 306 21.74 -23.68 -5.62
N ALA A 307 22.87 -24.33 -5.32
CA ALA A 307 22.99 -25.79 -5.34
C ALA A 307 22.06 -26.51 -4.34
N GLY A 308 21.69 -25.84 -3.23
CA GLY A 308 20.70 -26.36 -2.29
C GLY A 308 19.31 -26.54 -2.90
N SER A 309 19.04 -25.89 -4.04
CA SER A 309 17.79 -26.01 -4.81
C SER A 309 17.94 -26.87 -6.07
N ALA A 310 18.91 -27.78 -6.11
CA ALA A 310 19.17 -28.69 -7.22
C ALA A 310 19.49 -27.99 -8.57
N LEU A 311 20.02 -26.77 -8.50
CA LEU A 311 20.51 -25.99 -9.64
C LEU A 311 22.05 -25.90 -9.62
N PRO A 312 22.72 -25.55 -10.73
CA PRO A 312 24.17 -25.27 -10.69
C PRO A 312 24.50 -24.17 -9.68
N GLU A 313 25.60 -24.33 -8.95
CA GLU A 313 25.99 -23.35 -7.93
C GLU A 313 26.31 -21.98 -8.55
N SER A 314 25.99 -20.92 -7.80
CA SER A 314 26.34 -19.54 -8.10
C SER A 314 27.84 -19.36 -8.21
N THR A 315 28.30 -18.81 -9.33
CA THR A 315 29.70 -18.40 -9.51
C THR A 315 30.00 -17.08 -8.82
N ASN A 316 28.99 -16.30 -8.42
CA ASN A 316 29.16 -15.11 -7.58
C ASN A 316 29.55 -15.51 -6.15
N LEU A 317 30.71 -15.03 -5.68
CA LEU A 317 31.31 -15.35 -4.38
C LEU A 317 31.09 -14.28 -3.29
N ASN A 318 30.43 -13.17 -3.60
CA ASN A 318 30.20 -12.09 -2.63
C ASN A 318 29.16 -12.54 -1.59
N LEU A 319 29.54 -12.54 -0.31
CA LEU A 319 28.71 -13.03 0.80
C LEU A 319 27.53 -12.12 1.11
N GLY A 320 27.70 -10.81 0.94
CA GLY A 320 26.74 -9.81 1.41
C GLY A 320 26.55 -9.83 2.92
N GLY A 321 25.31 -9.70 3.39
CA GLY A 321 24.97 -9.67 4.83
C GLY A 321 24.71 -8.27 5.39
N SER A 322 24.69 -7.25 4.52
CA SER A 322 24.43 -5.87 4.94
C SER A 322 22.96 -5.49 4.72
N ILE A 323 22.52 -4.49 5.47
CA ILE A 323 21.19 -3.90 5.37
C ILE A 323 21.32 -2.54 4.68
N PHE A 324 20.46 -2.28 3.70
CA PHE A 324 20.45 -1.04 2.96
C PHE A 324 19.06 -0.41 2.97
N ARG A 325 18.99 0.91 3.03
CA ARG A 325 17.76 1.69 2.85
C ARG A 325 17.69 2.25 1.43
N TYR A 326 16.54 2.12 0.79
CA TYR A 326 16.29 2.68 -0.54
C TYR A 326 16.15 4.20 -0.48
N GLU A 327 16.91 4.94 -1.29
CA GLU A 327 16.82 6.41 -1.39
C GLU A 327 16.16 6.88 -2.69
N GLY A 328 15.62 5.94 -3.47
CA GLY A 328 14.95 6.21 -4.74
C GLY A 328 15.83 5.94 -5.95
N ARG A 329 15.17 5.84 -7.12
CA ARG A 329 15.78 5.46 -8.40
C ARG A 329 16.61 4.18 -8.24
N ASN A 330 17.93 4.29 -8.24
CA ASN A 330 18.88 3.18 -8.15
C ASN A 330 19.84 3.31 -6.96
N VAL A 331 19.50 4.13 -5.94
CA VAL A 331 20.37 4.47 -4.83
C VAL A 331 19.96 3.73 -3.56
N TRP A 332 20.96 3.15 -2.90
CA TRP A 332 20.83 2.40 -1.65
C TRP A 332 21.86 2.91 -0.65
N LYS A 333 21.41 3.27 0.55
CA LYS A 333 22.27 3.73 1.65
C LYS A 333 22.54 2.58 2.59
N ASP A 334 23.82 2.31 2.81
CA ASP A 334 24.29 1.33 3.80
C ASP A 334 23.82 1.71 5.22
N CYS A 335 23.20 0.76 5.91
CA CYS A 335 22.73 0.88 7.29
C CYS A 335 23.51 -0.06 8.24
N GLY A 336 24.53 -0.74 7.73
CA GLY A 336 25.40 -1.63 8.46
C GLY A 336 25.00 -3.11 8.34
N GLN A 337 25.72 -3.92 9.11
CA GLN A 337 25.56 -5.36 9.19
C GLN A 337 25.19 -5.74 10.62
N LEU A 338 24.40 -6.80 10.79
CA LEU A 338 24.13 -7.35 12.11
C LEU A 338 25.43 -7.95 12.70
N PRO A 339 25.77 -7.63 13.96
CA PRO A 339 26.98 -8.16 14.58
C PRO A 339 26.94 -9.69 14.63
N ASP A 340 28.12 -10.31 14.53
CA ASP A 340 28.31 -11.77 14.64
C ASP A 340 27.45 -12.61 13.68
N THR A 341 27.00 -12.02 12.56
CA THR A 341 26.15 -12.70 11.57
C THR A 341 26.96 -12.98 10.30
N GLU A 342 27.15 -14.25 9.99
CA GLU A 342 27.71 -14.70 8.70
C GLU A 342 26.56 -14.91 7.70
N ALA A 343 26.59 -14.19 6.58
CA ALA A 343 25.70 -14.48 5.45
C ALA A 343 26.23 -15.70 4.71
N VAL A 344 25.42 -16.76 4.58
CA VAL A 344 25.84 -18.08 4.06
C VAL A 344 25.10 -18.50 2.80
#